data_AF-A0A356ALF3-F1
#
_entry.id   AF-A0A356ALF3-F1
#
_cell.length_a   1.000
_cell.length_b   1.000
_cell.length_c   1.000
_cell.angle_alpha   90.00
_cell.angle_beta   90.00
_cell.angle_gamma   90.00
#
_symmetry.space_group_name_H-M   'P 1'
#
loop_
_entity.id
_entity.type
_entity.pdbx_description
1 polymer ?
#
loop_
_entity_poly.entity_id
_entity_poly.type
_entity_poly.pdbx_seq_one_letter_code
_entity_poly.pdbx_strand_id
1 'polypeptide(L)'
;MDLWDVFVDVSWIGILIVIAQFLRATIPLFQKFFIPASLLAGILAFVFGPNGVGWIPFSSQLSTYAAVLVAVVFAAAPIGDNEKAEKTDKKSSERSKMMWGMTVNTMGIAVVQYAVGILLTMYVLRIFYPKLHEGFGLMMATAFFGGPGTSAAVGGALQKIGWADGTVVGYTFCS
;
A
#
# COMPACT_ATOMS: atom_id res chain seq x y z
N MET A 1 -9.61 -11.39 -21.85
CA MET A 1 -9.80 -10.03 -21.32
C MET A 1 -10.43 -9.28 -22.45
N ASP A 2 -11.74 -9.11 -22.35
CA ASP A 2 -12.45 -8.30 -23.32
C ASP A 2 -12.59 -6.88 -22.77
N LEU A 3 -12.68 -5.91 -23.68
CA LEU A 3 -12.91 -4.51 -23.32
C LEU A 3 -14.14 -4.39 -22.40
N TRP A 4 -15.13 -5.26 -22.63
CA TRP A 4 -16.36 -5.37 -21.85
C TRP A 4 -16.12 -5.60 -20.35
N ASP A 5 -15.19 -6.49 -19.98
CA ASP A 5 -14.89 -6.80 -18.59
C ASP A 5 -14.40 -5.56 -17.84
N VAL A 6 -13.52 -4.78 -18.49
CA VAL A 6 -12.98 -3.54 -17.94
C VAL A 6 -14.09 -2.51 -17.73
N PHE A 7 -14.98 -2.35 -18.70
CA PHE A 7 -16.10 -1.40 -18.62
C PHE A 7 -17.08 -1.75 -17.49
N VAL A 8 -17.40 -3.04 -17.33
CA VAL A 8 -18.28 -3.52 -16.26
C VAL A 8 -17.64 -3.30 -14.90
N ASP A 9 -16.37 -3.67 -14.73
CA ASP A 9 -15.64 -3.52 -13.47
C ASP A 9 -15.52 -2.04 -13.04
N VAL A 10 -15.13 -1.16 -13.97
CA VAL A 10 -15.01 0.28 -13.69
C VAL A 10 -16.37 0.91 -13.33
N SER A 11 -17.44 0.48 -14.00
CA SER A 11 -18.80 0.96 -13.71
C SER A 11 -19.25 0.56 -12.31
N TRP A 12 -19.02 -0.70 -11.91
CA TRP A 12 -19.32 -1.16 -10.56
C TRP A 12 -18.46 -0.48 -9.49
N ILE A 13 -17.17 -0.28 -9.73
CA ILE A 13 -16.29 0.48 -8.84
C ILE A 13 -16.83 1.90 -8.64
N GLY A 14 -17.25 2.58 -9.71
CA GLY A 14 -17.84 3.91 -9.65
C GLY A 14 -19.12 3.96 -8.80
N ILE A 15 -20.05 3.04 -9.05
CA ILE A 15 -21.30 2.91 -8.28
C ILE A 15 -21.02 2.69 -6.79
N LEU A 16 -20.10 1.77 -6.47
CA LEU A 16 -19.73 1.47 -5.08
C LEU A 16 -19.10 2.66 -4.37
N ILE A 17 -18.26 3.45 -5.05
CA ILE A 17 -17.68 4.66 -4.46
C ILE A 17 -18.76 5.69 -4.15
N VAL A 18 -19.74 5.88 -5.05
CA VAL A 18 -20.86 6.80 -4.81
C VAL A 18 -21.70 6.35 -3.62
N ILE A 19 -22.05 5.06 -3.57
CA ILE A 19 -22.78 4.47 -2.43
C ILE A 19 -21.99 4.63 -1.14
N ALA A 20 -20.68 4.34 -1.16
CA ALA A 20 -19.82 4.45 0.00
C ALA A 20 -19.69 5.91 0.49
N GLN A 21 -19.64 6.88 -0.43
CA GLN A 21 -19.65 8.29 -0.05
C GLN A 21 -20.97 8.72 0.57
N PHE A 22 -22.10 8.28 0.01
CA PHE A 22 -23.40 8.54 0.61
C PHE A 22 -23.48 7.93 2.01
N LEU A 23 -23.06 6.67 2.16
CA LEU A 23 -23.06 5.96 3.44
C LEU A 23 -22.17 6.64 4.49
N ARG A 24 -20.99 7.11 4.08
CA ARG A 24 -20.10 7.93 4.92
C ARG A 24 -20.75 9.24 5.35
N ALA A 25 -21.49 9.90 4.46
CA ALA A 25 -22.16 11.17 4.74
C ALA A 25 -23.43 11.02 5.59
N THR A 26 -24.08 9.85 5.57
CA THR A 26 -25.33 9.63 6.33
C THR A 26 -25.10 8.99 7.70
N ILE A 27 -24.13 8.07 7.82
CA ILE A 27 -23.96 7.29 9.05
C ILE A 27 -22.95 7.97 10.01
N PRO A 28 -23.37 8.40 11.22
CA PRO A 28 -22.50 9.13 12.15
C PRO A 28 -21.35 8.27 12.69
N LEU A 29 -21.49 6.94 12.70
CA LEU A 29 -20.42 6.02 13.06
C LEU A 29 -19.21 6.18 12.12
N PHE A 30 -19.43 6.21 10.81
CA PHE A 30 -18.34 6.33 9.83
C PHE A 30 -17.69 7.72 9.82
N GLN A 31 -18.45 8.75 10.18
CA GLN A 31 -17.91 10.10 10.39
C GLN A 31 -17.03 10.16 11.63
N LYS A 32 -17.47 9.57 12.75
CA LYS A 32 -16.73 9.57 14.02
C LYS A 32 -15.42 8.79 13.95
N PHE A 33 -15.40 7.69 13.19
CA PHE A 33 -14.19 6.89 12.93
C PHE A 33 -13.36 7.39 11.74
N PHE A 34 -13.73 8.52 11.12
CA PHE A 34 -13.06 9.10 9.94
C PHE A 34 -12.80 8.09 8.81
N ILE A 35 -13.70 7.12 8.64
CA ILE A 35 -13.50 6.05 7.66
C ILE A 35 -13.60 6.65 6.26
N PRO A 36 -12.56 6.53 5.41
CA PRO A 36 -12.61 7.05 4.06
C PRO A 36 -13.58 6.23 3.20
N ALA A 37 -14.27 6.91 2.27
CA ALA A 37 -15.25 6.24 1.42
C ALA A 37 -14.63 5.22 0.46
N SER A 38 -13.35 5.38 0.10
CA SER A 38 -12.61 4.37 -0.66
C SER A 38 -12.49 3.05 0.10
N LEU A 39 -12.26 3.10 1.42
CA LEU A 39 -12.20 1.91 2.27
C LEU A 39 -13.58 1.27 2.41
N LEU A 40 -14.63 2.08 2.62
CA LEU A 40 -16.01 1.59 2.65
C LEU A 40 -16.42 0.93 1.32
N ALA A 41 -16.05 1.52 0.18
CA ALA A 41 -16.28 0.95 -1.13
C ALA A 41 -15.55 -0.39 -1.30
N GLY A 42 -14.30 -0.49 -0.81
CA GLY A 42 -13.54 -1.74 -0.81
C GLY A 42 -14.19 -2.83 0.03
N ILE A 43 -14.72 -2.49 1.22
CA ILE A 43 -15.45 -3.44 2.07
C ILE A 43 -16.74 -3.90 1.38
N LEU A 44 -17.51 -2.98 0.79
CA LEU A 44 -18.70 -3.32 0.03
C LEU A 44 -18.37 -4.19 -1.18
N ALA A 45 -17.29 -3.88 -1.92
CA ALA A 45 -16.82 -4.68 -3.05
C ALA A 45 -16.41 -6.09 -2.61
N PHE A 46 -15.77 -6.23 -1.45
CA PHE A 46 -15.39 -7.54 -0.91
C PHE A 46 -16.62 -8.36 -0.50
N VAL A 47 -17.57 -7.74 0.20
CA VAL A 47 -18.80 -8.41 0.67
C VAL A 47 -19.71 -8.78 -0.50
N PHE A 48 -19.94 -7.89 -1.46
CA PHE A 48 -20.86 -8.12 -2.58
C PHE A 48 -20.20 -8.71 -3.83
N GLY A 49 -18.87 -8.76 -3.87
CA GLY A 49 -18.11 -9.31 -4.98
C GLY A 49 -18.02 -10.84 -4.97
N PRO A 50 -17.24 -11.42 -5.91
CA PRO A 50 -17.17 -12.87 -6.13
C PRO A 50 -16.67 -13.69 -4.93
N ASN A 51 -15.87 -13.08 -4.04
CA ASN A 51 -15.35 -13.72 -2.83
C ASN A 51 -16.32 -13.67 -1.64
N GLY A 52 -17.46 -12.97 -1.77
CA GLY A 52 -18.50 -12.84 -0.75
C GLY A 52 -19.83 -13.38 -1.24
N VAL A 53 -20.83 -12.51 -1.37
CA VAL A 53 -22.21 -12.84 -1.79
C VAL A 53 -22.30 -13.10 -3.30
N GLY A 54 -21.34 -12.63 -4.10
CA GLY A 54 -21.26 -12.92 -5.54
C GLY A 54 -22.27 -12.18 -6.42
N TRP A 55 -22.83 -11.06 -5.95
CA TRP A 55 -23.78 -10.26 -6.73
C TRP A 55 -23.11 -9.40 -7.79
N ILE A 56 -21.89 -8.95 -7.52
CA ILE A 56 -21.12 -8.13 -8.45
C ILE A 56 -20.16 -9.06 -9.21
N PRO A 57 -20.31 -9.19 -10.54
CA PRO A 57 -19.50 -10.09 -11.35
C PRO A 57 -18.14 -9.45 -11.67
N PHE A 58 -17.37 -9.13 -10.64
CA PHE A 58 -16.02 -8.61 -10.83
C PHE A 58 -15.14 -9.62 -11.58
N SER A 59 -14.38 -9.14 -12.55
CA SER A 59 -13.41 -9.98 -13.23
C SER A 59 -12.24 -10.36 -12.31
N SER A 60 -11.48 -11.40 -12.68
CA SER A 60 -10.27 -11.82 -11.97
C SER A 60 -9.11 -10.81 -12.09
N GLN A 61 -9.32 -9.66 -12.73
CA GLN A 61 -8.27 -8.69 -13.07
C GLN A 61 -8.23 -7.47 -12.15
N LEU A 62 -9.07 -7.43 -11.11
CA LEU A 62 -9.10 -6.32 -10.15
C LEU A 62 -7.72 -5.97 -9.57
N SER A 63 -6.91 -7.00 -9.26
CA SER A 63 -5.54 -6.84 -8.77
C SER A 63 -4.61 -6.22 -9.81
N THR A 64 -4.79 -6.55 -11.09
CA THR A 64 -4.02 -5.98 -12.20
C THR A 64 -4.31 -4.49 -12.34
N TYR A 65 -5.59 -4.10 -12.29
CA TYR A 65 -5.99 -2.69 -12.36
C TYR A 65 -5.41 -1.88 -11.19
N ALA A 66 -5.49 -2.42 -9.96
CA ALA A 66 -4.90 -1.79 -8.79
C ALA A 66 -3.38 -1.57 -8.96
N ALA A 67 -2.65 -2.59 -9.46
CA ALA A 67 -1.21 -2.48 -9.69
C ALA A 67 -0.87 -1.39 -10.74
N VAL A 68 -1.60 -1.33 -11.85
CA VAL A 68 -1.41 -0.30 -12.89
C VAL A 68 -1.71 1.10 -12.34
N LEU A 69 -2.82 1.26 -11.62
CA LEU A 69 -3.19 2.56 -11.03
C LEU A 69 -2.15 3.02 -9.99
N VAL A 70 -1.66 2.11 -9.14
CA VAL A 70 -0.58 2.41 -8.19
C VAL A 70 0.69 2.85 -8.91
N ALA A 71 1.08 2.15 -9.99
CA ALA A 71 2.24 2.54 -10.79
C ALA A 71 2.10 3.94 -11.41
N VAL A 72 0.91 4.28 -11.92
CA VAL A 72 0.61 5.63 -12.45
C VAL A 72 0.69 6.70 -11.36
N VAL A 73 0.13 6.44 -10.18
CA VAL A 73 0.19 7.38 -9.04
C VAL A 73 1.63 7.62 -8.59
N PHE A 74 2.44 6.56 -8.47
CA PHE A 74 3.86 6.70 -8.13
C PHE A 74 4.66 7.41 -9.22
N ALA A 75 4.36 7.17 -10.50
CA ALA A 75 5.00 7.88 -11.62
C ALA A 75 4.63 9.38 -11.65
N ALA A 76 3.42 9.74 -11.22
CA ALA A 76 2.94 11.12 -11.19
C ALA A 76 3.38 11.90 -9.96
N ALA A 77 3.71 11.23 -8.84
CA ALA A 77 4.09 11.87 -7.58
C ALA A 77 5.20 12.95 -7.73
N PRO A 78 6.27 12.75 -8.55
CA PRO A 78 7.33 13.76 -8.71
C PRO A 78 6.92 14.99 -9.53
N ILE A 79 5.81 14.93 -10.30
CA ILE A 79 5.45 15.97 -11.28
C ILE A 79 4.95 17.26 -10.60
N GLY A 80 4.53 17.19 -9.34
CA GLY A 80 4.03 18.35 -8.57
C GLY A 80 5.11 19.11 -7.76
N ASP A 81 6.32 18.57 -7.64
CA ASP A 81 7.38 19.18 -6.85
C ASP A 81 8.03 20.32 -7.64
N ASN A 82 7.60 21.54 -7.34
CA ASN A 82 8.14 22.75 -7.93
C ASN A 82 9.55 23.04 -7.40
N GLU A 83 10.57 22.44 -8.01
CA GLU A 83 12.00 22.75 -7.79
C GLU A 83 12.35 24.24 -8.00
N LYS A 84 11.47 25.01 -8.66
CA LYS A 84 11.72 26.41 -9.04
C LYS A 84 11.48 27.43 -7.92
N ALA A 85 10.86 27.07 -6.81
CA ALA A 85 10.61 27.99 -5.69
C ALA A 85 11.83 28.17 -4.76
N GLU A 86 12.89 27.37 -4.91
CA GLU A 86 13.93 27.24 -3.89
C GLU A 86 15.17 28.12 -4.12
N LYS A 87 15.30 28.78 -5.27
CA LYS A 87 16.57 29.42 -5.68
C LYS A 87 16.80 30.87 -5.21
N THR A 88 15.87 31.53 -4.51
CA THR A 88 16.00 32.99 -4.27
C THR A 88 16.01 33.46 -2.81
N ASP A 89 15.62 32.66 -1.81
CA ASP A 89 15.53 33.14 -0.42
C ASP A 89 16.48 32.41 0.54
N LYS A 90 17.23 33.13 1.39
CA LYS A 90 18.08 32.51 2.44
C LYS A 90 17.29 31.59 3.39
N LYS A 91 15.97 31.79 3.52
CA LYS A 91 15.01 30.89 4.20
C LYS A 91 14.84 29.53 3.51
N SER A 92 15.03 29.45 2.20
CA SER A 92 15.01 28.18 1.45
C SER A 92 16.18 27.30 1.84
N SER A 93 17.36 27.87 2.15
CA SER A 93 18.54 27.10 2.56
C SER A 93 18.38 26.43 3.93
N GLU A 94 17.73 27.09 4.90
CA GLU A 94 17.42 26.48 6.20
C GLU A 94 16.32 25.44 6.09
N ARG A 95 15.27 25.72 5.31
CA ARG A 95 14.19 24.76 5.04
C ARG A 95 14.71 23.53 4.29
N SER A 96 15.56 23.72 3.29
CA SER A 96 16.22 22.66 2.52
C SER A 96 17.16 21.85 3.41
N LYS A 97 17.96 22.49 4.28
CA LYS A 97 18.78 21.79 5.29
C LYS A 97 17.94 21.02 6.30
N MET A 98 16.83 21.58 6.76
CA MET A 98 15.90 20.92 7.68
C MET A 98 15.21 19.74 7.01
N MET A 99 14.76 19.89 5.76
CA MET A 99 14.20 18.80 4.94
C MET A 99 15.24 17.71 4.69
N TRP A 100 16.47 18.08 4.34
CA TRP A 100 17.58 17.15 4.17
C TRP A 100 17.90 16.40 5.46
N GLY A 101 17.97 17.09 6.60
CA GLY A 101 18.15 16.49 7.91
C GLY A 101 17.02 15.52 8.27
N MET A 102 15.78 15.87 7.93
CA MET A 102 14.62 15.02 8.16
C MET A 102 14.65 13.78 7.25
N THR A 103 15.02 13.93 5.97
CA THR A 103 15.18 12.82 5.02
C THR A 103 16.29 11.87 5.45
N VAL A 104 17.46 12.39 5.82
CA VAL A 104 18.60 11.58 6.30
C VAL A 104 18.24 10.86 7.59
N ASN A 105 17.58 11.52 8.54
CA ASN A 105 17.13 10.86 9.77
C ASN A 105 16.09 9.76 9.47
N THR A 106 15.14 10.03 8.59
CA THR A 106 14.09 9.08 8.20
C THR A 106 14.68 7.87 7.47
N MET A 107 15.64 8.08 6.55
CA MET A 107 16.38 7.00 5.90
C MET A 107 17.28 6.24 6.87
N GLY A 108 17.91 6.93 7.82
CA GLY A 108 18.70 6.28 8.88
C GLY A 108 17.84 5.34 9.72
N ILE A 109 16.66 5.79 10.14
CA ILE A 109 15.67 4.97 10.85
C ILE A 109 15.22 3.80 9.97
N ALA A 110 14.97 4.02 8.68
CA ALA A 110 14.61 2.96 7.75
C ALA A 110 15.68 1.87 7.68
N VAL A 111 16.95 2.23 7.47
CA VAL A 111 18.05 1.27 7.37
C VAL A 111 18.19 0.46 8.66
N VAL A 112 18.11 1.13 9.82
CA VAL A 112 18.14 0.46 11.12
C VAL A 112 16.97 -0.50 11.24
N GLN A 113 15.77 -0.11 10.82
CA GLN A 113 14.60 -0.97 10.90
C GLN A 113 14.72 -2.22 10.01
N TYR A 114 15.27 -2.08 8.80
CA TYR A 114 15.54 -3.22 7.92
C TYR A 114 16.59 -4.14 8.52
N ALA A 115 17.68 -3.59 9.05
CA ALA A 115 18.73 -4.37 9.72
C ALA A 115 18.15 -5.12 10.93
N VAL A 116 17.41 -4.43 11.80
CA VAL A 116 16.80 -5.03 12.99
C VAL A 116 15.78 -6.10 12.60
N GLY A 117 14.91 -5.86 11.61
CA GLY A 117 13.92 -6.84 11.17
C GLY A 117 14.55 -8.12 10.64
N ILE A 118 15.58 -7.99 9.80
CA ILE A 118 16.32 -9.13 9.25
C ILE A 118 17.08 -9.88 10.35
N LEU A 119 17.84 -9.16 11.19
CA LEU A 119 18.63 -9.76 12.27
C LEU A 119 17.74 -10.46 13.31
N LEU A 120 16.65 -9.84 13.71
CA LEU A 120 15.68 -10.43 14.64
C LEU A 120 15.07 -11.71 14.06
N THR A 121 14.79 -11.72 12.75
CA THR A 121 14.27 -12.93 12.09
C THR A 121 15.30 -14.05 12.06
N MET A 122 16.53 -13.76 11.64
CA MET A 122 17.58 -14.76 11.51
C MET A 122 18.06 -15.31 12.86
N TYR A 123 18.27 -14.43 13.85
CA TYR A 123 18.93 -14.78 15.11
C TYR A 123 17.99 -15.02 16.28
N VAL A 124 16.72 -14.63 16.19
CA VAL A 124 15.76 -14.83 17.30
C VAL A 124 14.60 -15.68 16.83
N LEU A 125 13.83 -15.22 15.84
CA LEU A 125 12.60 -15.90 15.43
C LEU A 125 12.86 -17.29 14.86
N ARG A 126 13.93 -17.48 14.09
CA ARG A 126 14.26 -18.79 13.51
C ARG A 126 14.73 -19.82 14.54
N ILE A 127 15.17 -19.39 15.72
CA ILE A 127 15.48 -20.30 16.84
C ILE A 127 14.20 -20.95 17.35
N PHE A 128 13.13 -20.16 17.53
CA PHE A 128 11.84 -20.66 18.00
C PHE A 128 10.99 -21.27 16.88
N TYR A 129 11.13 -20.76 15.65
CA TYR A 129 10.37 -21.18 14.47
C TYR A 129 11.30 -21.53 13.30
N PRO A 130 11.85 -22.76 13.26
CA PRO A 130 12.85 -23.16 12.26
C PRO A 130 12.34 -23.13 10.82
N LYS A 131 11.03 -23.26 10.62
CA LYS A 131 10.35 -23.24 9.31
C LYS A 131 10.07 -21.81 8.81
N LEU A 132 10.41 -20.78 9.58
CA LEU A 132 10.16 -19.39 9.19
C LEU A 132 11.09 -18.99 8.03
N HIS A 133 10.51 -18.37 7.00
CA HIS A 133 11.26 -17.95 5.82
C HIS A 133 12.19 -16.76 6.14
N GLU A 134 13.38 -16.74 5.55
CA GLU A 134 14.41 -15.71 5.81
C GLU A 134 13.96 -14.30 5.41
N GLY A 135 13.11 -14.22 4.37
CA GLY A 135 12.50 -12.97 3.91
C GLY A 135 11.45 -12.37 4.86
N PHE A 136 11.08 -13.05 5.95
CA PHE A 136 10.06 -12.56 6.89
C PHE A 136 10.46 -11.23 7.55
N GLY A 137 11.72 -11.11 7.97
CA GLY A 137 12.24 -9.87 8.58
C GLY A 137 12.31 -8.70 7.61
N LEU A 138 12.65 -9.00 6.35
CA LEU A 138 12.59 -8.03 5.27
C LEU A 138 11.15 -7.55 5.06
N MET A 139 10.17 -8.47 5.01
CA MET A 139 8.76 -8.12 4.83
C MET A 139 8.23 -7.25 5.96
N MET A 140 8.59 -7.57 7.21
CA MET A 140 8.22 -6.77 8.38
C MET A 140 8.71 -5.32 8.26
N ALA A 141 9.97 -5.12 7.86
CA ALA A 141 10.53 -3.79 7.69
C ALA A 141 9.94 -3.04 6.48
N THR A 142 9.73 -3.73 5.35
CA THR A 142 9.17 -3.14 4.14
C THR A 142 7.71 -2.74 4.28
N ALA A 143 6.93 -3.49 5.07
CA ALA A 143 5.54 -3.19 5.33
C ALA A 143 5.39 -2.01 6.30
N PHE A 144 6.17 -1.98 7.39
CA PHE A 144 6.06 -0.90 8.37
C PHE A 144 6.59 0.44 7.85
N PHE A 145 7.79 0.47 7.26
CA PHE A 145 8.37 1.73 6.78
C PHE A 145 7.86 2.09 5.37
N GLY A 146 7.73 1.10 4.49
CA GLY A 146 7.41 1.31 3.07
C GLY A 146 5.92 1.31 2.72
N GLY A 147 5.05 0.88 3.63
CA GLY A 147 3.61 0.88 3.42
C GLY A 147 3.12 -0.10 2.33
N PRO A 148 1.85 0.02 1.89
CA PRO A 148 1.18 -1.03 1.11
C PRO A 148 1.80 -1.25 -0.27
N GLY A 149 2.28 -0.17 -0.89
CA GLY A 149 2.92 -0.22 -2.20
C GLY A 149 4.27 -0.95 -2.17
N THR A 150 5.12 -0.60 -1.20
CA THR A 150 6.44 -1.24 -1.04
C THR A 150 6.29 -2.70 -0.64
N SER A 151 5.35 -3.00 0.27
CA SER A 151 5.05 -4.37 0.68
C SER A 151 4.55 -5.24 -0.47
N ALA A 152 3.66 -4.71 -1.32
CA ALA A 152 3.20 -5.42 -2.52
C ALA A 152 4.33 -5.68 -3.53
N ALA A 153 5.19 -4.69 -3.75
CA ALA A 153 6.32 -4.82 -4.68
C ALA A 153 7.36 -5.84 -4.19
N VAL A 154 7.77 -5.76 -2.92
CA VAL A 154 8.75 -6.69 -2.33
C VAL A 154 8.16 -8.09 -2.17
N GLY A 155 6.92 -8.20 -1.70
CA GLY A 155 6.22 -9.49 -1.59
C GLY A 155 6.10 -10.20 -2.94
N GLY A 156 5.76 -9.46 -4.00
CA GLY A 156 5.72 -9.98 -5.37
C GLY A 156 7.10 -10.40 -5.91
N ALA A 157 8.17 -9.68 -5.54
CA ALA A 157 9.53 -10.09 -5.86
C ALA A 157 9.92 -11.39 -5.11
N LEU A 158 9.53 -11.52 -3.84
CA LEU A 158 9.78 -12.72 -3.03
C LEU A 158 9.04 -13.95 -3.54
N GLN A 159 7.83 -13.80 -4.09
CA GLN A 159 7.13 -14.87 -4.78
C GLN A 159 7.89 -15.39 -6.00
N LYS A 160 8.50 -14.49 -6.79
CA LYS A 160 9.27 -14.87 -7.99
C LYS A 160 10.52 -15.67 -7.66
N ILE A 161 11.12 -15.48 -6.48
CA ILE A 161 12.30 -16.21 -6.03
C ILE A 161 11.98 -17.46 -5.21
N GLY A 162 10.69 -17.84 -5.11
CA GLY A 162 10.27 -19.12 -4.54
C GLY A 162 9.50 -19.06 -3.22
N TRP A 163 9.25 -17.88 -2.66
CA TRP A 163 8.44 -17.75 -1.43
C TRP A 163 6.99 -17.38 -1.74
N ALA A 164 6.14 -18.40 -1.92
CA ALA A 164 4.73 -18.24 -2.29
C ALA A 164 3.94 -17.31 -1.35
N ASP A 165 4.23 -17.33 -0.05
CA ASP A 165 3.48 -16.55 0.96
C ASP A 165 3.97 -15.10 1.12
N GLY A 166 5.04 -14.69 0.41
CA GLY A 166 5.69 -13.38 0.61
C GLY A 166 4.73 -12.20 0.50
N THR A 167 3.83 -12.21 -0.50
CA THR A 167 2.83 -11.16 -0.70
C THR A 167 1.77 -11.12 0.40
N VAL A 168 1.31 -12.28 0.88
CA VAL A 168 0.27 -12.38 1.92
C VAL A 168 0.83 -11.90 3.27
N VAL A 169 2.05 -12.32 3.61
CA VAL A 169 2.76 -11.87 4.81
C VAL A 169 2.95 -10.35 4.77
N GLY A 170 3.29 -9.81 3.60
CA GLY A 170 3.42 -8.38 3.40
C GLY A 170 2.17 -7.56 3.68
N TYR A 171 1.04 -7.98 3.12
CA TYR A 171 -0.22 -7.29 3.37
C TYR A 171 -0.64 -7.38 4.84
N THR A 172 -0.35 -8.50 5.50
CA THR A 172 -0.65 -8.71 6.93
C THR A 172 0.13 -7.75 7.83
N PHE A 173 1.38 -7.44 7.50
CA PHE A 173 2.18 -6.49 8.28
C PHE A 173 1.86 -5.02 7.99
N CYS A 174 1.18 -4.74 6.88
CA CYS A 174 0.95 -3.40 6.40
C CYS A 174 -0.42 -2.82 6.81
N SER A 175 -1.31 -3.65 7.36
CA SER A 175 -2.63 -3.27 7.86
C SER A 175 -2.58 -2.51 9.18
#